data_AF-A0A0B1RV61-F1
#
_entry.id   AF-A0A0B1RV61-F1
#
_cell.length_a   1.000
_cell.length_b   1.000
_cell.length_c   1.000
_cell.angle_alpha   90.00
_cell.angle_beta   90.00
_cell.angle_gamma   90.00
#
_symmetry.space_group_name_H-M   'P 1'
#
loop_
_entity.id
_entity.type
_entity.pdbx_description
1 polymer ?
#
loop_
_entity_poly.entity_id
_entity_poly.type
_entity_poly.pdbx_seq_one_letter_code
_entity_poly.pdbx_strand_id
1 'polypeptide(L)'
;MKIAFLVAITLSVILSTNGYRKKPLCDLCENLIKKVDEVLEKGGDVEKAVDEFCKEDVPTFLVETCEKIISKNLKYIIEKLKVS
;
A
#
# COMPACT_ATOMS: atom_id res chain seq x y z
N MET A 1 -13.14 23.98 32.52
CA MET A 1 -13.72 23.82 31.17
C MET A 1 -12.69 23.93 30.04
N LYS A 2 -11.93 25.02 29.93
CA LYS A 2 -10.93 25.21 28.84
C LYS A 2 -9.86 24.12 28.76
N ILE A 3 -9.33 23.67 29.89
CA ILE A 3 -8.29 22.61 29.94
C ILE A 3 -8.86 21.27 29.47
N ALA A 4 -10.06 20.90 29.92
CA ALA A 4 -10.73 19.67 29.46
C ALA A 4 -11.03 19.69 27.95
N PHE A 5 -11.39 20.86 27.41
CA PHE A 5 -11.60 21.04 25.98
C PHE A 5 -10.29 20.88 25.18
N LEU A 6 -9.19 21.47 25.66
CA LEU A 6 -7.88 21.33 25.03
C LEU A 6 -7.37 19.88 25.07
N VAL A 7 -7.56 19.18 26.19
CA VAL A 7 -7.21 17.76 26.32
C VAL A 7 -8.06 16.88 25.41
N ALA A 8 -9.36 17.15 25.29
CA ALA A 8 -10.24 16.41 24.38
C ALA A 8 -9.84 16.60 22.90
N ILE A 9 -9.49 17.82 22.51
CA ILE A 9 -9.02 18.11 21.14
C ILE A 9 -7.70 17.39 20.86
N THR A 10 -6.71 17.44 21.76
CA THR A 10 -5.44 16.75 21.52
C THR A 10 -5.59 15.23 21.48
N LEU A 11 -6.45 14.64 22.33
CA LEU A 11 -6.75 13.20 22.28
C LEU A 11 -7.37 12.79 20.94
N SER A 12 -8.35 13.56 20.46
CA SER A 12 -9.06 13.26 19.21
C SER A 12 -8.15 13.31 17.97
N VAL A 13 -7.16 14.23 17.94
CA VAL A 13 -6.15 14.26 16.87
C VAL A 13 -5.27 13.01 16.91
N ILE A 14 -4.83 12.57 18.09
CA ILE A 14 -3.96 11.39 18.24
C ILE A 14 -4.67 10.12 17.74
N LEU A 15 -5.94 9.88 18.13
CA LEU A 15 -6.70 8.72 17.67
C LEU A 15 -6.93 8.70 16.15
N SER A 16 -7.09 9.85 15.53
CA SER A 16 -7.34 9.98 14.10
C SER A 16 -6.13 9.56 13.25
N THR A 17 -4.91 9.87 13.70
CA THR A 17 -3.67 9.60 12.92
C THR A 17 -3.43 8.11 12.62
N ASN A 18 -3.83 7.21 13.52
CA ASN A 18 -3.66 5.77 13.32
C ASN A 18 -4.62 5.19 12.26
N GLY A 19 -5.83 5.72 12.13
CA GLY A 19 -6.80 5.28 11.12
C GLY A 19 -6.39 5.69 9.71
N TYR A 20 -5.89 6.93 9.56
CA TYR A 20 -5.45 7.46 8.26
C TYR A 20 -4.23 6.76 7.67
N ARG A 21 -3.38 6.10 8.46
CA ARG A 21 -2.21 5.36 7.93
C ARG A 21 -2.53 3.93 7.50
N LYS A 22 -3.50 3.28 8.13
CA LYS A 22 -3.84 1.88 7.80
C LYS A 22 -4.51 1.76 6.44
N LYS A 23 -5.44 2.68 6.14
CA LYS A 23 -6.24 2.59 4.91
C LYS A 23 -5.39 2.72 3.62
N PRO A 24 -4.51 3.73 3.46
CA PRO A 24 -3.71 3.88 2.24
C PRO A 24 -2.71 2.73 2.02
N LEU A 25 -2.20 2.13 3.09
CA LEU A 25 -1.29 0.98 2.99
C LEU A 25 -2.03 -0.31 2.63
N CYS A 26 -3.24 -0.51 3.16
CA CYS A 26 -4.11 -1.60 2.73
C CYS A 26 -4.47 -1.46 1.24
N ASP A 27 -4.91 -0.27 0.82
CA ASP A 27 -5.27 0.00 -0.57
C ASP A 27 -4.07 -0.23 -1.51
N LEU A 28 -2.88 0.23 -1.12
CA LEU A 28 -1.65 -0.02 -1.86
C LEU A 28 -1.36 -1.52 -2.00
N CYS A 29 -1.46 -2.26 -0.90
CA CYS A 29 -1.21 -3.71 -0.89
C CYS A 29 -2.19 -4.44 -1.80
N GLU A 30 -3.49 -4.23 -1.63
CA GLU A 30 -4.53 -4.91 -2.42
C GLU A 30 -4.39 -4.60 -3.90
N ASN A 31 -4.11 -3.35 -4.27
CA ASN A 31 -3.94 -2.96 -5.67
C ASN A 31 -2.66 -3.53 -6.28
N LEU A 32 -1.56 -3.58 -5.52
CA LEU A 32 -0.32 -4.24 -5.97
C LEU A 32 -0.56 -5.73 -6.22
N ILE A 33 -1.24 -6.43 -5.30
CA ILE A 33 -1.56 -7.86 -5.46
C ILE A 33 -2.44 -8.09 -6.69
N LYS A 34 -3.51 -7.30 -6.86
CA LYS A 34 -4.38 -7.37 -8.06
C LYS A 34 -3.60 -7.16 -9.34
N LYS A 35 -2.66 -6.21 -9.35
CA LYS A 35 -1.83 -5.95 -10.53
C LYS A 35 -0.92 -7.14 -10.87
N VAL A 36 -0.28 -7.74 -9.86
CA VAL A 36 0.54 -8.94 -10.06
C VAL A 36 -0.31 -10.09 -10.62
N ASP A 37 -1.48 -10.32 -10.03
CA ASP A 37 -2.41 -11.37 -10.45
C ASP A 37 -2.86 -11.20 -11.91
N GLU A 38 -3.33 -9.99 -12.27
CA GLU A 38 -3.75 -9.65 -13.64
C GLU A 38 -2.63 -9.91 -14.68
N VAL A 39 -1.39 -9.57 -14.33
CA VAL A 39 -0.25 -9.72 -15.24
C VAL A 39 0.15 -11.19 -15.36
N LEU A 40 0.06 -11.96 -14.27
CA LEU A 40 0.29 -13.41 -14.29
C LEU A 40 -0.74 -14.13 -15.16
N GLU A 41 -2.04 -13.80 -15.03
CA GLU A 41 -3.10 -14.38 -15.86
C GLU A 41 -2.88 -14.13 -17.36
N LYS A 42 -2.38 -12.94 -17.71
CA LYS A 42 -2.10 -12.54 -19.10
C LYS A 42 -0.75 -13.03 -19.62
N GLY A 43 0.07 -13.67 -18.78
CA GLY A 43 1.43 -14.09 -19.13
C GLY A 43 2.39 -12.94 -19.42
N GLY A 44 2.18 -11.78 -18.79
CA GLY A 44 2.98 -10.57 -18.98
C GLY A 44 4.22 -10.50 -18.10
N ASP A 45 5.00 -9.43 -18.30
CA ASP A 45 6.17 -9.11 -17.47
C ASP A 45 5.72 -8.47 -16.15
N VAL A 46 5.74 -9.27 -15.09
CA VAL A 46 5.33 -8.83 -13.74
C VAL A 46 6.25 -7.74 -13.21
N GLU A 47 7.58 -7.87 -13.37
CA GLU A 47 8.54 -6.94 -12.79
C GLU A 47 8.36 -5.54 -13.38
N LYS A 48 8.22 -5.46 -14.70
CA LYS A 48 7.94 -4.20 -15.39
C LYS A 48 6.58 -3.62 -14.96
N ALA A 49 5.54 -4.43 -14.90
CA ALA A 49 4.19 -3.96 -14.62
C ALA A 49 4.03 -3.42 -13.19
N VAL A 50 4.72 -4.01 -12.20
CA VAL A 50 4.67 -3.50 -10.81
C VAL A 50 5.53 -2.24 -10.62
N ASP A 51 6.62 -2.11 -11.38
CA ASP A 51 7.44 -0.89 -11.40
C ASP A 51 6.68 0.29 -12.00
N GLU A 52 5.98 0.08 -13.12
CA GLU A 52 5.07 1.06 -13.72
C GLU A 52 3.92 1.42 -12.76
N PHE A 53 3.29 0.42 -12.14
CA PHE A 53 2.23 0.65 -11.15
C PHE A 53 2.70 1.55 -9.99
N CYS A 54 3.89 1.31 -9.42
CA CYS A 54 4.40 2.17 -8.35
C CYS A 54 4.66 3.60 -8.79
N LYS A 55 4.96 3.86 -10.07
CA LYS A 55 5.28 5.19 -10.59
C LYS A 55 4.05 5.96 -11.03
N GLU A 56 3.06 5.26 -11.58
CA GLU A 56 1.92 5.87 -12.29
C GLU A 56 0.63 5.84 -11.47
N ASP A 57 0.38 4.73 -10.75
CA ASP A 57 -0.91 4.49 -10.08
C ASP A 57 -0.88 4.74 -8.56
N VAL A 58 0.32 4.88 -7.99
CA VAL A 58 0.52 5.07 -6.55
C VAL A 58 0.73 6.57 -6.22
N PRO A 59 0.03 7.11 -5.20
CA PRO A 59 0.27 8.48 -4.75
C PRO A 59 1.74 8.75 -4.44
N THR A 60 2.25 9.93 -4.80
CA THR A 60 3.69 10.27 -4.71
C THR A 60 4.32 9.97 -3.34
N PHE A 61 3.59 10.16 -2.25
CA PHE A 61 4.08 9.90 -0.89
C PHE A 61 4.23 8.40 -0.53
N LEU A 62 3.68 7.50 -1.35
CA LEU A 62 3.75 6.04 -1.18
C LEU A 62 4.65 5.34 -2.20
N VAL A 63 5.16 6.04 -3.23
CA VAL A 63 5.99 5.45 -4.29
C VAL A 63 7.20 4.71 -3.71
N GLU A 64 7.97 5.38 -2.86
CA GLU A 64 9.13 4.76 -2.20
C GLU A 64 8.74 3.55 -1.33
N THR A 65 7.54 3.59 -0.73
CA THR A 65 7.01 2.46 0.05
C THR A 65 6.65 1.29 -0.88
N CYS A 66 6.02 1.57 -2.02
CA CYS A 66 5.66 0.60 -3.04
C CYS A 66 6.91 -0.11 -3.59
N GLU A 67 7.94 0.65 -4.00
CA GLU A 67 9.21 0.12 -4.50
C GLU A 67 9.93 -0.74 -3.45
N LYS A 68 9.91 -0.33 -2.17
CA LYS A 68 10.45 -1.12 -1.05
C LYS A 68 9.69 -2.43 -0.84
N ILE A 69 8.37 -2.45 -1.04
CA ILE A 69 7.57 -3.68 -0.94
C ILE A 69 7.95 -4.63 -2.07
N ILE A 70 8.03 -4.14 -3.30
CA ILE A 70 8.40 -4.94 -4.49
C ILE A 70 9.79 -5.53 -4.31
N SER A 71 10.80 -4.70 -4.06
CA SER A 71 12.21 -5.14 -3.96
C SER A 71 12.43 -6.24 -2.91
N LYS A 72 11.60 -6.26 -1.86
CA LYS A 72 11.71 -7.26 -0.78
C LYS A 72 10.81 -8.47 -0.94
N ASN A 73 9.63 -8.31 -1.55
CA ASN A 73 8.55 -9.29 -1.44
C ASN A 73 8.03 -9.80 -2.79
N LEU A 74 8.38 -9.19 -3.93
CA LEU A 74 7.75 -9.53 -5.22
C LEU A 74 7.86 -11.02 -5.55
N LYS A 75 9.05 -11.61 -5.38
CA LYS A 75 9.26 -13.04 -5.61
C LYS A 75 8.31 -13.90 -4.76
N TYR A 76 8.19 -13.60 -3.48
CA TYR A 76 7.31 -14.31 -2.55
C TYR A 76 5.82 -14.15 -2.95
N ILE A 77 5.41 -12.96 -3.36
CA ILE A 77 4.06 -12.68 -3.84
C ILE A 77 3.73 -13.54 -5.07
N ILE A 78 4.61 -13.55 -6.07
CA ILE A 78 4.45 -14.35 -7.29
C ILE A 78 4.35 -15.85 -6.95
N GLU A 79 5.23 -16.35 -6.08
CA GLU A 79 5.21 -17.75 -5.63
C GLU A 79 3.90 -18.13 -4.95
N LYS A 80 3.30 -17.22 -4.16
CA LYS A 80 2.02 -17.47 -3.50
C LYS A 80 0.83 -17.45 -4.46
N LEU A 81 0.82 -16.53 -5.42
CA LEU A 81 -0.27 -16.41 -6.39
C LEU A 81 -0.27 -17.54 -7.41
N LYS A 82 0.89 -18.06 -7.82
CA LYS A 82 0.96 -19.23 -8.74
C LYS A 82 0.42 -20.54 -8.17
N VAL A 83 0.21 -20.61 -6.85
CA VAL A 83 -0.34 -21.79 -6.15
C VAL A 83 -1.85 -21.63 -5.89
N SER A 84 -2.42 -20.47 -6.22
CA SER A 84 -3.86 -20.19 -6.16
C SER A 84 -4.53 -20.52 -7.49
#